data_AF-A0AAW9ULS3-F1
#
_entry.id   AF-A0AAW9ULS3-F1
#
_cell.length_a   1.000
_cell.length_b   1.000
_cell.length_c   1.000
_cell.angle_alpha   90.00
_cell.angle_beta   90.00
_cell.angle_gamma   90.00
#
_symmetry.space_group_name_H-M   'P 1'
#
loop_
_entity.id
_entity.type
_entity.pdbx_description
1 polymer ?
#
loop_
_entity_poly.entity_id
_entity_poly.type
_entity_poly.pdbx_seq_one_letter_code
_entity_poly.pdbx_strand_id
1 'polypeptide(L)'
;MLKKIIFACCLFCVASIASASADDSSMPREIVENFYHDYLVASEMPDMESADKLTQKAIFEYTTEHLRSLRDNDESGADYFVDAQDICEEWKDSINVETVSENDQVAQVKLTLGYGKGVSLYAVNLVKEKGKWLMDSVKPISHSSIYCPRQAEGGE
;
A
#
# COMPACT_ATOMS: atom_id res chain seq x y z
N MET A 1 33.96 55.24 -47.59
CA MET A 1 32.62 55.18 -46.97
C MET A 1 32.29 53.71 -46.72
N LEU A 2 32.34 53.25 -45.46
CA LEU A 2 32.14 51.84 -45.12
C LEU A 2 30.83 51.68 -44.34
N LYS A 3 29.89 50.91 -44.91
CA LYS A 3 28.55 50.65 -44.41
C LYS A 3 28.61 49.92 -43.06
N LYS A 4 27.98 50.48 -42.03
CA LYS A 4 27.73 49.81 -40.75
C LYS A 4 26.64 48.74 -40.95
N ILE A 5 26.99 47.47 -40.77
CA ILE A 5 26.03 46.36 -40.73
C ILE A 5 25.59 46.22 -39.26
N ILE A 6 24.32 46.50 -38.99
CA ILE A 6 23.68 46.28 -37.70
C ILE A 6 23.25 44.83 -37.66
N PHE A 7 23.89 44.02 -36.80
CA PHE A 7 23.50 42.64 -36.53
C PHE A 7 22.46 42.67 -35.40
N ALA A 8 21.19 42.57 -35.74
CA ALA A 8 20.10 42.46 -34.78
C ALA A 8 20.08 41.03 -34.21
N CYS A 9 20.50 40.89 -32.95
CA CYS A 9 20.47 39.63 -32.21
C CYS A 9 19.05 39.44 -31.65
N CYS A 10 18.20 38.73 -32.37
CA CYS A 10 16.89 38.30 -31.86
C CYS A 10 17.10 37.21 -30.81
N LEU A 11 17.08 37.59 -29.53
CA LEU A 11 16.96 36.66 -28.41
C LEU A 11 15.61 35.92 -28.53
N PHE A 12 15.65 34.67 -28.99
CA PHE A 12 14.56 33.73 -28.80
C PHE A 12 14.60 33.26 -27.35
N CYS A 13 13.81 33.91 -26.48
CA CYS A 13 13.50 33.39 -25.15
C CYS A 13 12.60 32.17 -25.31
N VAL A 14 13.21 30.98 -25.42
CA VAL A 14 12.47 29.73 -25.32
C VAL A 14 12.07 29.59 -23.85
N ALA A 15 10.83 29.97 -23.53
CA ALA A 15 10.26 29.70 -22.23
C ALA A 15 10.14 28.19 -22.06
N SER A 16 11.06 27.59 -21.32
CA SER A 16 10.94 26.22 -20.86
C SER A 16 9.75 26.15 -19.91
N ILE A 17 8.59 25.78 -20.43
CA ILE A 17 7.45 25.36 -19.62
C ILE A 17 7.86 24.02 -19.04
N ALA A 18 8.49 24.04 -17.87
CA ALA A 18 8.66 22.84 -17.08
C ALA A 18 7.25 22.43 -16.63
N SER A 19 6.64 21.49 -17.35
CA SER A 19 5.47 20.77 -16.86
C SER A 19 5.93 19.98 -15.64
N ALA A 20 5.78 20.56 -14.46
CA ALA A 20 5.72 19.79 -13.24
C ALA A 20 4.47 18.93 -13.36
N SER A 21 4.63 17.68 -13.77
CA SER A 21 3.58 16.68 -13.56
C SER A 21 3.38 16.65 -12.05
N ALA A 22 2.19 17.03 -11.59
CA ALA A 22 1.77 16.70 -10.25
C ALA A 22 1.92 15.18 -10.14
N ASP A 23 2.91 14.74 -9.37
CA ASP A 23 3.12 13.34 -9.05
C ASP A 23 1.93 12.96 -8.16
N ASP A 24 0.84 12.51 -8.78
CA ASP A 24 -0.36 11.99 -8.13
C ASP A 24 -0.04 10.60 -7.54
N SER A 25 1.17 10.45 -6.99
CA SER A 25 1.61 9.23 -6.34
C SER A 25 0.98 9.22 -4.96
N SER A 26 -0.04 8.39 -4.77
CA SER A 26 -0.65 8.13 -3.46
C SER A 26 0.43 7.89 -2.41
N MET A 27 0.23 8.44 -1.21
CA MET A 27 1.23 8.34 -0.14
C MET A 27 1.41 6.88 0.28
N PRO A 28 2.59 6.47 0.82
CA PRO A 28 2.81 5.10 1.29
C PRO A 28 1.72 4.59 2.23
N ARG A 29 1.23 5.47 3.11
CA ARG A 29 0.10 5.20 4.00
C ARG A 29 -1.15 4.77 3.22
N GLU A 30 -1.53 5.54 2.21
CA GLU A 30 -2.74 5.32 1.40
C GLU A 30 -2.64 4.02 0.61
N ILE A 31 -1.45 3.67 0.11
CA ILE A 31 -1.23 2.38 -0.57
C ILE A 31 -1.54 1.21 0.35
N VAL A 32 -1.06 1.24 1.60
CA VAL A 32 -1.34 0.17 2.56
C VAL A 32 -2.81 0.17 2.96
N GLU A 33 -3.40 1.33 3.22
CA GLU A 33 -4.82 1.44 3.58
C GLU A 33 -5.74 0.88 2.49
N ASN A 34 -5.49 1.25 1.22
CA ASN A 34 -6.26 0.78 0.08
C ASN A 34 -6.06 -0.71 -0.19
N PHE A 35 -4.81 -1.21 -0.10
CA PHE A 35 -4.55 -2.65 -0.23
C PHE A 35 -5.35 -3.46 0.78
N TYR A 36 -5.25 -3.13 2.07
CA TYR A 36 -5.93 -3.90 3.11
C TYR A 36 -7.45 -3.74 3.02
N HIS A 37 -7.97 -2.57 2.65
CA HIS A 37 -9.40 -2.41 2.40
C HIS A 37 -9.89 -3.36 1.28
N ASP A 38 -9.28 -3.28 0.09
CA ASP A 38 -9.70 -4.08 -1.07
C ASP A 38 -9.51 -5.59 -0.81
N TYR A 39 -8.41 -5.97 -0.16
CA TYR A 39 -8.10 -7.36 0.20
C TYR A 39 -9.09 -7.94 1.22
N LEU A 40 -9.40 -7.21 2.28
CA LEU A 40 -10.31 -7.67 3.33
C LEU A 40 -11.77 -7.68 2.85
N VAL A 41 -12.19 -6.70 2.04
CA VAL A 41 -13.53 -6.71 1.43
C VAL A 41 -13.70 -7.93 0.52
N ALA A 42 -12.68 -8.28 -0.27
CA ALA A 42 -12.72 -9.46 -1.12
C ALA A 42 -12.96 -10.76 -0.33
N SER A 43 -12.35 -10.87 0.86
CA SER A 43 -12.46 -12.07 1.71
C SER A 43 -13.88 -12.38 2.21
N GLU A 44 -14.76 -11.38 2.25
CA GLU A 44 -16.13 -11.53 2.73
C GLU A 44 -17.16 -11.66 1.59
N MET A 45 -16.72 -11.55 0.33
CA MET A 45 -17.64 -11.62 -0.79
C MET A 45 -18.25 -13.03 -0.89
N PRO A 46 -19.58 -13.15 -0.99
CA PRO A 46 -20.23 -14.46 -1.09
C PRO A 46 -19.96 -15.14 -2.44
N ASP A 47 -19.69 -14.36 -3.48
CA ASP A 47 -19.34 -14.86 -4.81
C ASP A 47 -17.83 -15.11 -4.90
N MET A 48 -17.44 -16.38 -4.87
CA MET A 48 -16.03 -16.78 -4.83
C MET A 48 -15.24 -16.35 -6.07
N GLU A 49 -15.87 -16.29 -7.25
CA GLU A 49 -15.18 -15.86 -8.48
C GLU A 49 -14.85 -14.36 -8.43
N SER A 50 -15.80 -13.54 -8.00
CA SER A 50 -15.55 -12.11 -7.81
C SER A 50 -14.59 -11.84 -6.66
N ALA A 51 -14.66 -12.61 -5.58
CA ALA A 51 -13.73 -12.56 -4.46
C ALA A 51 -12.29 -12.79 -4.95
N ASP A 52 -12.03 -13.89 -5.66
CA ASP A 52 -10.69 -14.21 -6.18
C ASP A 52 -10.19 -13.12 -7.14
N LYS A 53 -11.03 -12.64 -8.06
CA LYS A 53 -10.68 -11.55 -8.97
C LYS A 53 -10.26 -10.28 -8.22
N LEU A 54 -11.00 -9.90 -7.18
CA LEU A 54 -10.70 -8.70 -6.40
C LEU A 54 -9.42 -8.88 -5.56
N THR A 55 -9.26 -10.04 -4.93
CA THR A 55 -8.05 -10.43 -4.21
C THR A 55 -6.81 -10.35 -5.11
N GLN A 56 -6.84 -10.99 -6.29
CA GLN A 56 -5.71 -10.95 -7.23
C GLN A 56 -5.44 -9.54 -7.75
N LYS A 57 -6.50 -8.75 -7.97
CA LYS A 57 -6.36 -7.34 -8.37
C LYS A 57 -5.64 -6.53 -7.29
N ALA A 58 -6.10 -6.60 -6.04
CA ALA A 58 -5.48 -5.87 -4.93
C ALA A 58 -4.00 -6.24 -4.77
N ILE A 59 -3.69 -7.54 -4.79
CA ILE A 59 -2.30 -8.01 -4.72
C ILE A 59 -1.49 -7.43 -5.88
N PHE A 60 -1.93 -7.56 -7.12
CA PHE A 60 -1.13 -7.10 -8.26
C PHE A 60 -0.98 -5.58 -8.31
N GLU A 61 -2.00 -4.83 -7.87
CA GLU A 61 -2.04 -3.37 -7.91
C GLU A 61 -1.11 -2.73 -6.89
N TYR A 62 -1.01 -3.29 -5.68
CA TYR A 62 -0.34 -2.65 -4.56
C TYR A 62 0.98 -3.28 -4.12
N THR A 63 1.36 -4.45 -4.66
CA THR A 63 2.58 -5.18 -4.21
C THR A 63 3.68 -5.22 -5.28
N THR A 64 4.93 -5.39 -4.85
CA THR A 64 6.06 -5.68 -5.74
C THR A 64 6.03 -7.12 -6.23
N GLU A 65 6.75 -7.42 -7.33
CA GLU A 65 7.02 -8.80 -7.74
C GLU A 65 7.77 -9.58 -6.66
N HIS A 66 8.66 -8.90 -5.92
CA HIS A 66 9.39 -9.50 -4.80
C HIS A 66 8.43 -9.99 -3.71
N LEU A 67 7.51 -9.15 -3.26
CA LEU A 67 6.54 -9.52 -2.22
C LEU A 67 5.64 -10.67 -2.66
N ARG A 68 5.17 -10.67 -3.92
CA ARG A 68 4.40 -11.80 -4.47
C ARG A 68 5.21 -13.09 -4.47
N SER A 69 6.49 -13.01 -4.83
CA SER A 69 7.37 -14.17 -4.77
C SER A 69 7.55 -14.67 -3.34
N LEU A 70 7.68 -13.80 -2.34
CA LEU A 70 7.75 -14.21 -0.93
C LEU A 70 6.48 -14.94 -0.50
N ARG A 71 5.30 -14.42 -0.85
CA ARG A 71 4.01 -15.06 -0.60
C ARG A 71 3.92 -16.44 -1.28
N ASP A 72 4.29 -16.53 -2.55
CA ASP A 72 4.17 -17.78 -3.33
C ASP A 72 5.10 -18.89 -2.82
N ASN A 73 6.14 -18.54 -2.06
CA ASN A 73 7.07 -19.47 -1.42
C ASN A 73 6.80 -19.60 0.09
N ASP A 74 5.72 -19.04 0.62
CA ASP A 74 5.35 -19.21 2.02
C ASP A 74 4.71 -20.58 2.24
N GLU A 75 5.30 -21.35 3.16
CA GLU A 75 4.86 -22.71 3.50
C GLU A 75 4.17 -22.77 4.87
N SER A 76 3.85 -21.62 5.47
CA SER A 76 3.24 -21.55 6.81
C SER A 76 1.80 -22.11 6.82
N GLY A 77 1.12 -22.04 5.68
CA GLY A 77 -0.30 -22.34 5.54
C GLY A 77 -1.21 -21.25 6.13
N ALA A 78 -0.68 -20.14 6.63
CA ALA A 78 -1.45 -18.96 6.99
C ALA A 78 -1.65 -18.04 5.77
N ASP A 79 -2.62 -17.12 5.85
CA ASP A 79 -2.70 -16.02 4.91
C ASP A 79 -1.49 -15.10 5.10
N TYR A 80 -0.70 -14.94 4.04
CA TYR A 80 0.57 -14.22 4.08
C TYR A 80 0.46 -12.74 4.52
N PHE A 81 -0.64 -12.06 4.15
CA PHE A 81 -0.76 -10.62 4.39
C PHE A 81 -1.29 -10.29 5.78
N VAL A 82 -1.87 -11.26 6.47
CA VAL A 82 -2.40 -11.11 7.83
C VAL A 82 -1.80 -12.08 8.84
N ASP A 83 -0.89 -12.97 8.44
CA ASP A 83 -0.26 -13.99 9.29
C ASP A 83 -1.29 -14.75 10.15
N ALA A 84 -2.44 -15.09 9.57
CA ALA A 84 -3.56 -15.68 10.27
C ALA A 84 -4.24 -16.78 9.46
N GLN A 85 -4.89 -17.72 10.16
CA GLN A 85 -5.66 -18.80 9.54
C GLN A 85 -7.05 -18.34 9.10
N ASP A 86 -7.64 -17.39 9.85
CA ASP A 86 -8.94 -16.80 9.57
C ASP A 86 -8.80 -15.28 9.47
N ILE A 87 -9.49 -14.68 8.51
CA ILE A 87 -9.65 -13.22 8.43
C ILE A 87 -10.83 -12.82 9.32
N CYS A 88 -10.59 -11.84 10.20
CA CYS A 88 -11.61 -11.36 11.12
C CYS A 88 -12.51 -10.31 10.46
N GLU A 89 -13.83 -10.48 10.58
CA GLU A 89 -14.85 -9.64 9.95
C GLU A 89 -14.67 -8.15 10.30
N GLU A 90 -14.22 -7.84 11.51
CA GLU A 90 -14.04 -6.46 11.95
C GLU A 90 -12.82 -5.74 11.36
N TRP A 91 -11.88 -6.48 10.75
CA TRP A 91 -10.63 -5.89 10.27
C TRP A 91 -10.86 -4.90 9.13
N LYS A 92 -11.80 -5.15 8.21
CA LYS A 92 -12.10 -4.23 7.09
C LYS A 92 -12.54 -2.84 7.57
N ASP A 93 -13.20 -2.79 8.72
CA ASP A 93 -13.75 -1.57 9.32
C ASP A 93 -12.77 -0.91 10.32
N SER A 94 -11.63 -1.57 10.58
CA SER A 94 -10.68 -1.22 11.65
C SER A 94 -9.25 -1.25 11.15
N ILE A 95 -8.99 -0.53 10.06
CA ILE A 95 -7.66 -0.37 9.46
C ILE A 95 -7.08 0.96 9.94
N ASN A 96 -5.91 0.91 10.59
CA ASN A 96 -5.15 2.10 10.92
C ASN A 96 -3.70 1.97 10.47
N VAL A 97 -3.22 2.95 9.72
CA VAL A 97 -1.86 2.99 9.16
C VAL A 97 -1.13 4.21 9.68
N GLU A 98 0.04 4.02 10.26
CA GLU A 98 0.90 5.09 10.77
C GLU A 98 2.26 5.07 10.04
N THR A 99 2.65 6.20 9.44
CA THR A 99 3.98 6.33 8.84
C THR A 99 5.04 6.34 9.94
N VAL A 100 5.97 5.39 9.89
CA VAL A 100 7.10 5.30 10.82
C VAL A 100 8.30 6.08 10.28
N SER A 101 8.61 5.89 8.99
CA SER A 101 9.67 6.62 8.30
C SER A 101 9.41 6.65 6.80
N GLU A 102 9.78 7.72 6.13
CA GLU A 102 9.60 7.89 4.68
C GLU A 102 10.74 8.71 4.10
N ASN A 103 11.23 8.30 2.93
CA ASN A 103 12.06 9.11 2.04
C ASN A 103 11.59 8.90 0.60
N ASP A 104 12.30 9.47 -0.38
CA ASP A 104 11.88 9.45 -1.79
C ASP A 104 11.82 8.04 -2.44
N GLN A 105 12.39 7.01 -1.81
CA GLN A 105 12.55 5.67 -2.40
C GLN A 105 11.97 4.55 -1.53
N VAL A 106 12.00 4.70 -0.22
CA VAL A 106 11.51 3.69 0.73
C VAL A 106 10.65 4.32 1.81
N ALA A 107 9.66 3.57 2.27
CA ALA A 107 8.85 3.93 3.42
C ALA A 107 8.63 2.71 4.31
N GLN A 108 8.44 2.98 5.59
CA GLN A 108 7.97 2.01 6.57
C GLN A 108 6.73 2.57 7.22
N VAL A 109 5.68 1.74 7.27
CA VAL A 109 4.46 2.05 8.00
C VAL A 109 4.16 0.94 8.99
N LYS A 110 3.45 1.30 10.05
CA LYS A 110 2.88 0.37 11.01
C LYS A 110 1.39 0.24 10.70
N LEU A 111 0.96 -0.98 10.42
CA LEU A 111 -0.44 -1.32 10.24
C LEU A 111 -1.02 -1.88 11.53
N THR A 112 -2.24 -1.47 11.84
CA THR A 112 -3.08 -2.03 12.90
C THR A 112 -4.38 -2.49 12.28
N LEU A 113 -4.72 -3.77 12.48
CA LEU A 113 -6.03 -4.34 12.12
C LEU A 113 -6.80 -4.70 13.39
N GLY A 114 -8.09 -4.41 13.42
CA GLY A 114 -8.98 -4.71 14.53
C GLY A 114 -8.84 -3.76 15.72
N TYR A 115 -9.52 -4.10 16.82
CA TYR A 115 -9.57 -3.31 18.05
C TYR A 115 -9.65 -4.20 19.29
N GLY A 116 -9.38 -3.62 20.46
CA GLY A 116 -9.45 -4.31 21.75
C GLY A 116 -8.53 -5.54 21.80
N LYS A 117 -9.10 -6.71 22.14
CA LYS A 117 -8.35 -7.99 22.22
C LYS A 117 -8.07 -8.63 20.86
N GLY A 118 -8.68 -8.13 19.77
CA GLY A 118 -8.47 -8.63 18.40
C GLY A 118 -7.45 -7.82 17.59
N VAL A 119 -6.65 -6.97 18.24
CA VAL A 119 -5.66 -6.15 17.53
C VAL A 119 -4.51 -7.02 17.01
N SER A 120 -4.22 -6.87 15.71
CA SER A 120 -3.03 -7.38 15.04
C SER A 120 -2.19 -6.23 14.50
N LEU A 121 -0.88 -6.28 14.75
CA LEU A 121 0.07 -5.24 14.36
C LEU A 121 1.09 -5.79 13.36
N TYR A 122 1.38 -5.00 12.33
CA TYR A 122 2.31 -5.37 11.27
C TYR A 122 3.27 -4.22 10.94
N ALA A 123 4.50 -4.57 10.59
CA ALA A 123 5.44 -3.68 9.94
C ALA A 123 5.34 -3.91 8.44
N VAL A 124 5.03 -2.86 7.69
CA VAL A 124 4.94 -2.90 6.23
C VAL A 124 6.02 -1.99 5.66
N ASN A 125 6.90 -2.53 4.82
CA ASN A 125 7.86 -1.72 4.06
C ASN A 125 7.36 -1.55 2.63
N LEU A 126 7.54 -0.35 2.11
CA LEU A 126 7.21 0.01 0.74
C LEU A 126 8.45 0.53 0.01
N VAL A 127 8.47 0.32 -1.30
CA VAL A 127 9.49 0.84 -2.20
C VAL A 127 8.83 1.63 -3.33
N LYS A 128 9.51 2.65 -3.85
CA LYS A 128 9.04 3.42 -5.00
C LYS A 128 9.60 2.81 -6.29
N GLU A 129 8.79 2.04 -7.02
CA GLU A 129 9.15 1.46 -8.31
C GLU A 129 8.52 2.24 -9.45
N LYS A 130 9.35 2.73 -10.39
CA LYS A 130 8.89 3.49 -11.58
C LYS A 130 7.94 4.66 -11.20
N GLY A 131 8.22 5.32 -10.07
CA GLY A 131 7.43 6.45 -9.57
C GLY A 131 6.17 6.05 -8.77
N LYS A 132 5.93 4.76 -8.52
CA LYS A 132 4.78 4.28 -7.75
C LYS A 132 5.22 3.59 -6.47
N TRP A 133 4.55 3.91 -5.37
CA TRP A 133 4.72 3.20 -4.12
C TRP A 133 4.07 1.83 -4.18
N LEU A 134 4.80 0.79 -3.78
CA LEU A 134 4.34 -0.59 -3.70
C LEU A 134 4.81 -1.22 -2.40
N MET A 135 3.97 -2.08 -1.81
CA MET A 135 4.33 -2.91 -0.68
C MET A 135 5.36 -3.96 -1.08
N ASP A 136 6.46 -4.02 -0.33
CA ASP A 136 7.60 -4.89 -0.61
C ASP A 136 7.82 -5.95 0.47
N SER A 137 7.34 -5.70 1.70
CA SER A 137 7.26 -6.73 2.74
C SER A 137 6.18 -6.40 3.75
N VAL A 138 5.60 -7.46 4.32
CA VAL A 138 4.70 -7.42 5.47
C VAL A 138 5.28 -8.35 6.52
N LYS A 139 5.36 -7.90 7.77
CA LYS A 139 5.84 -8.72 8.88
C LYS A 139 4.95 -8.54 10.10
N PRO A 140 4.49 -9.63 10.73
CA PRO A 140 3.77 -9.54 12.00
C PRO A 140 4.70 -8.95 13.08
N ILE A 141 4.18 -7.99 13.83
CA ILE A 141 4.81 -7.47 15.05
C ILE A 141 4.21 -8.20 16.26
N SER A 142 2.88 -8.32 16.29
CA SER A 142 2.16 -9.01 17.36
C SER A 142 0.73 -9.32 16.95
N HIS A 143 0.22 -10.45 17.44
CA HIS A 143 -1.21 -10.78 17.43
C HIS A 143 -1.69 -10.85 18.87
N SER A 144 -2.72 -10.07 19.22
CA SER A 144 -3.27 -10.08 20.58
C SER A 144 -4.06 -11.37 20.87
N SER A 145 -4.58 -12.01 19.83
CA SER A 145 -5.35 -13.26 19.88
C SER A 145 -5.16 -14.03 18.58
N ILE A 146 -5.06 -15.36 18.67
CA ILE A 146 -5.12 -16.26 17.49
C ILE A 146 -6.56 -16.46 16.98
N TYR A 147 -7.55 -15.95 17.71
CA TYR A 147 -8.97 -16.04 17.38
C TYR A 147 -9.54 -14.65 17.11
N CYS A 148 -10.38 -14.55 16.08
CA CYS A 148 -11.19 -13.37 15.84
C CYS A 148 -12.12 -13.12 17.04
N PRO A 149 -12.13 -11.90 17.61
CA PRO A 149 -13.07 -11.55 18.64
C PRO A 149 -14.48 -11.71 18.09
N ARG A 150 -15.27 -12.62 18.68
CA ARG A 150 -16.69 -12.70 18.35
C ARG A 150 -17.32 -11.36 18.74
N GLN A 151 -18.11 -10.76 17.86
CA GLN A 151 -19.01 -9.66 18.22
C GLN A 151 -20.02 -10.17 19.26
N ALA A 152 -19.61 -10.19 20.54
CA ALA A 152 -20.38 -10.37 21.77
C ALA A 152 -19.48 -10.99 22.86
N GLU A 153 -18.42 -10.30 23.25
CA GLU A 153 -18.11 -10.21 24.69
C GLU A 153 -18.31 -8.74 25.07
N GLY A 154 -19.57 -8.37 25.27
CA GLY A 154 -19.89 -7.17 26.03
C GLY A 154 -19.30 -7.32 27.42
N GLY A 155 -18.19 -6.63 27.68
CA GLY A 155 -17.81 -6.18 29.01
C GLY A 155 -18.05 -4.67 29.01
N GLU A 156 -18.81 -4.08 29.92
CA GLU A 156 -19.27 -4.48 31.26
C GLU A 156 -20.75 -4.18 31.46
#